data_AF-A0A968YDW6-F1
#
_entry.id   AF-A0A968YDW6-F1
#
_cell.length_a   1.000
_cell.length_b   1.000
_cell.length_c   1.000
_cell.angle_alpha   90.00
_cell.angle_beta   90.00
_cell.angle_gamma   90.00
#
_symmetry.space_group_name_H-M   'P 1'
#
loop_
_entity.id
_entity.type
_entity.pdbx_description
1 polymer ?
#
loop_
_entity_poly.entity_id
_entity_poly.type
_entity_poly.pdbx_seq_one_letter_code
_entity_poly.pdbx_strand_id
1 'polypeptide(L)'
;MRAHNIEGTAQALVVAGVITPDQLQGAISAIESYWQNAIAIIWEIEDVRLLNPSLTDDECREVLAIADSNHDANYGINWEVLDASIQSHFPDGIRGQSRPT
;
A
#
# COMPACT_ATOMS: atom_id res chain seq x y z
N MET A 1 -12.60 -7.19 -9.49
CA MET A 1 -11.53 -6.78 -8.56
C MET A 1 -10.31 -6.48 -9.42
N ARG A 2 -10.04 -5.21 -9.75
CA ARG A 2 -8.78 -4.80 -10.41
C ARG A 2 -7.87 -4.34 -9.27
N ALA A 3 -6.85 -5.14 -8.96
CA ALA A 3 -6.04 -5.01 -7.75
C ALA A 3 -4.89 -3.98 -7.87
N HIS A 4 -4.86 -3.22 -8.96
CA HIS A 4 -3.82 -2.22 -9.24
C HIS A 4 -4.46 -0.91 -9.72
N ASN A 5 -3.99 0.21 -9.20
CA ASN A 5 -4.39 1.54 -9.65
C ASN A 5 -3.61 1.93 -10.92
N ILE A 6 -3.92 1.27 -12.05
CA ILE A 6 -3.24 1.50 -13.34
C ILE A 6 -3.44 2.93 -13.81
N GLU A 7 -4.68 3.43 -13.76
CA GLU A 7 -5.01 4.78 -14.20
C GLU A 7 -4.28 5.82 -13.35
N GLY A 8 -4.30 5.69 -12.03
CA GLY A 8 -3.56 6.58 -11.13
C GLY A 8 -2.06 6.54 -11.35
N THR A 9 -1.49 5.34 -11.59
CA THR A 9 -0.06 5.17 -11.87
C THR A 9 0.32 5.85 -13.20
N ALA A 10 -0.46 5.64 -14.25
CA ALA A 10 -0.22 6.29 -15.55
C ALA A 10 -0.41 7.81 -15.46
N GLN A 11 -1.38 8.28 -14.68
CA GLN A 11 -1.61 9.70 -14.44
C GLN A 11 -0.44 10.35 -13.69
N ALA A 12 0.19 9.64 -12.75
CA ALA A 12 1.38 10.13 -12.05
C ALA A 12 2.54 10.40 -13.01
N LEU A 13 2.67 9.63 -14.10
CA LEU A 13 3.68 9.88 -15.15
C LEU A 13 3.42 11.17 -15.93
N VAL A 14 2.14 11.51 -16.16
CA VAL A 14 1.75 12.80 -16.76
C VAL A 14 2.09 13.94 -15.81
N VAL A 15 1.74 13.81 -14.53
CA VAL A 15 2.01 14.83 -13.49
C VAL A 15 3.52 15.06 -13.34
N ALA A 16 4.33 14.00 -13.39
CA ALA A 16 5.78 14.09 -13.34
C ALA A 16 6.42 14.62 -14.63
N GLY A 17 5.64 14.84 -15.70
CA GLY A 17 6.14 15.30 -16.99
C GLY A 17 6.96 14.27 -17.76
N VAL A 18 6.87 12.98 -17.37
CA VAL A 18 7.57 11.88 -18.05
C VAL A 18 6.89 11.54 -19.38
N ILE A 19 5.56 11.67 -19.41
CA ILE A 19 4.74 11.52 -20.63
C ILE A 19 3.79 12.71 -20.78
N THR A 20 3.33 12.97 -22.01
CA THR A 20 2.31 13.99 -22.28
C THR A 20 0.90 13.42 -22.08
N PRO A 21 -0.14 14.29 -21.93
CA PRO A 21 -1.53 13.83 -21.85
C PRO A 21 -1.96 12.96 -23.05
N ASP A 22 -1.48 13.28 -24.26
CA ASP A 22 -1.79 12.51 -25.47
C ASP A 22 -1.18 11.09 -25.45
N GLN A 23 -0.16 10.85 -24.63
CA GLN A 23 0.48 9.54 -24.45
C GLN A 23 -0.19 8.70 -23.36
N LEU A 24 -1.10 9.28 -22.55
CA LEU A 24 -1.70 8.62 -21.39
C LEU A 24 -2.39 7.29 -21.74
N GLN A 25 -3.18 7.27 -22.81
CA GLN A 25 -3.91 6.06 -23.20
C GLN A 25 -2.96 4.93 -23.61
N GLY A 26 -1.87 5.26 -24.31
CA GLY A 26 -0.84 4.30 -24.68
C GLY A 26 -0.13 3.73 -23.45
N ALA A 27 0.15 4.58 -22.45
CA ALA A 27 0.74 4.14 -21.18
C ALA A 27 -0.19 3.20 -20.40
N ILE A 28 -1.48 3.53 -20.29
CA ILE A 28 -2.48 2.65 -19.66
C ILE A 28 -2.49 1.28 -20.34
N SER A 29 -2.58 1.23 -21.67
CA SER A 29 -2.62 -0.05 -22.39
C SER A 29 -1.33 -0.86 -22.25
N ALA A 30 -0.16 -0.22 -22.20
CA ALA A 30 1.11 -0.90 -21.96
C ALA A 30 1.17 -1.51 -20.55
N ILE A 31 0.74 -0.76 -19.53
CA ILE A 31 0.69 -1.23 -18.14
C ILE A 31 -0.34 -2.36 -17.99
N GLU A 32 -1.54 -2.23 -18.57
CA GLU A 32 -2.56 -3.29 -18.57
C GLU A 32 -2.02 -4.59 -19.20
N SER A 33 -1.29 -4.48 -20.33
CA SER A 33 -0.68 -5.63 -21.01
C SER A 33 0.33 -6.34 -20.11
N TYR A 34 1.18 -5.60 -19.39
CA TYR A 34 2.14 -6.17 -18.43
C TYR A 34 1.43 -7.01 -17.35
N TRP A 35 0.34 -6.50 -16.79
CA TRP A 35 -0.40 -7.17 -15.73
C TRP A 35 -1.24 -8.37 -16.19
N GLN A 36 -1.34 -8.68 -17.49
CA GLN A 36 -2.09 -9.86 -17.96
C GLN A 36 -1.54 -11.18 -17.42
N ASN A 37 -0.26 -11.22 -17.07
CA ASN A 37 0.42 -12.43 -16.57
C ASN A 37 0.92 -12.27 -15.12
N ALA A 38 0.42 -11.26 -14.39
CA ALA A 38 0.86 -10.98 -13.03
C ALA A 38 -0.34 -10.62 -12.13
N ILE A 39 -0.20 -10.92 -10.85
CA ILE A 39 -1.14 -10.48 -9.82
C ILE A 39 -0.36 -9.71 -8.75
N ALA A 40 -0.99 -8.68 -8.20
CA ALA A 40 -0.50 -7.93 -7.07
C ALA A 40 -1.65 -7.72 -6.08
N ILE A 41 -1.31 -7.64 -4.80
CA ILE A 41 -2.16 -7.14 -3.72
C ILE A 41 -1.47 -5.87 -3.24
N ILE A 42 -2.17 -4.75 -3.28
CA ILE A 42 -1.63 -3.46 -2.86
C ILE A 42 -2.17 -3.16 -1.47
N TRP A 43 -1.25 -2.77 -0.58
CA TRP A 43 -1.52 -2.23 0.73
C TRP A 43 -1.09 -0.77 0.75
N GLU A 44 -1.99 0.13 1.14
CA GLU A 44 -1.79 1.58 1.16
C GLU A 44 -1.69 2.09 2.61
N ILE A 45 -1.26 3.35 2.78
CA ILE A 45 -1.15 3.95 4.13
C ILE A 45 -2.52 4.04 4.81
N GLU A 46 -3.58 4.14 4.02
CA GLU A 46 -4.97 4.10 4.47
C GLU A 46 -5.32 2.77 5.12
N ASP A 47 -4.79 1.65 4.64
CA ASP A 47 -5.01 0.33 5.26
C ASP A 47 -4.35 0.26 6.64
N VAL A 48 -3.14 0.79 6.77
CA VAL A 48 -2.46 0.92 8.08
C VAL A 48 -3.27 1.80 9.03
N ARG A 49 -3.86 2.89 8.53
CA ARG A 49 -4.71 3.80 9.32
C ARG A 49 -6.00 3.17 9.79
N LEU A 50 -6.55 2.21 9.06
CA LEU A 50 -7.73 1.46 9.53
C LEU A 50 -7.42 0.68 10.82
N LEU A 51 -6.17 0.21 10.98
CA LEU A 51 -5.71 -0.48 12.18
C LEU A 51 -5.29 0.51 13.28
N ASN A 52 -4.65 1.62 12.90
CA ASN A 52 -4.27 2.68 13.84
C ASN A 52 -4.40 4.09 13.23
N PRO A 53 -5.51 4.80 13.51
CA PRO A 53 -5.75 6.14 12.98
C PRO A 53 -4.81 7.23 13.53
N SER A 54 -4.04 6.93 14.57
CA SER A 54 -3.14 7.91 15.21
C SER A 54 -1.80 8.05 14.50
N LEU A 55 -1.46 7.13 13.60
CA LEU A 55 -0.19 7.15 12.87
C LEU A 55 -0.19 8.22 11.78
N THR A 56 0.91 8.96 11.71
CA THR A 56 1.22 9.89 10.63
C THR A 56 1.46 9.15 9.32
N ASP A 57 1.45 9.87 8.19
CA ASP A 57 1.73 9.27 6.88
C ASP A 57 3.13 8.61 6.83
N ASP A 58 4.12 9.22 7.49
CA ASP A 58 5.49 8.69 7.57
C ASP A 58 5.54 7.39 8.35
N GLU A 59 4.89 7.34 9.52
CA GLU A 59 4.80 6.12 10.33
C GLU A 59 4.01 5.02 9.60
N CYS A 60 2.96 5.36 8.85
CA CYS A 60 2.23 4.39 8.04
C CYS A 60 3.12 3.80 6.92
N ARG A 61 3.92 4.63 6.25
CA ARG A 61 4.91 4.15 5.27
C ARG A 61 5.96 3.25 5.92
N GLU A 62 6.40 3.57 7.12
CA GLU A 62 7.33 2.74 7.88
C GLU A 62 6.72 1.37 8.22
N VAL A 63 5.46 1.31 8.66
CA VAL A 63 4.74 0.06 8.89
C VAL A 63 4.67 -0.79 7.62
N LEU A 64 4.32 -0.21 6.47
CA LEU A 64 4.29 -0.94 5.20
C LEU A 64 5.68 -1.49 4.82
N ALA A 65 6.75 -0.72 5.05
CA ALA A 65 8.12 -1.16 4.79
C ALA A 65 8.56 -2.30 5.75
N ILE A 66 8.14 -2.25 7.01
CA ILE A 66 8.38 -3.31 8.00
C ILE A 66 7.63 -4.59 7.60
N ALA A 67 6.36 -4.47 7.21
CA ALA A 67 5.57 -5.61 6.74
C ALA A 67 6.19 -6.24 5.50
N ASP A 68 6.61 -5.45 4.52
CA ASP A 68 7.27 -5.92 3.30
C ASP A 68 8.61 -6.61 3.59
N SER A 69 9.42 -6.06 4.50
CA SER A 69 10.72 -6.65 4.83
C SER A 69 10.65 -7.92 5.70
N ASN A 70 9.55 -8.13 6.44
CA ASN A 70 9.43 -9.23 7.41
C ASN A 70 8.35 -10.27 7.09
N HIS A 71 7.59 -10.13 5.99
CA HIS A 71 6.54 -11.08 5.67
C HIS A 71 7.07 -12.47 5.32
N ASP A 72 6.33 -13.50 5.73
CA ASP A 72 6.54 -14.86 5.26
C ASP A 72 5.86 -15.01 3.89
N ALA A 73 6.64 -15.31 2.86
CA ALA A 73 6.13 -15.48 1.50
C ALA A 73 5.11 -16.64 1.35
N ASN A 74 5.04 -17.59 2.29
CA ASN A 74 4.01 -18.63 2.31
C ASN A 74 2.64 -18.09 2.72
N TYR A 75 2.60 -16.98 3.47
CA TYR A 75 1.37 -16.34 3.96
C TYR A 75 1.07 -15.01 3.25
N GLY A 76 2.11 -14.32 2.77
CA GLY A 76 2.02 -12.97 2.20
C GLY A 76 1.78 -11.90 3.26
N ILE A 77 1.56 -10.66 2.81
CA ILE A 77 1.12 -9.56 3.67
C ILE A 77 -0.40 -9.61 3.77
N ASN A 78 -0.90 -9.68 5.01
CA ASN A 78 -2.30 -9.63 5.37
C ASN A 78 -2.53 -8.64 6.53
N TRP A 79 -3.79 -8.50 6.97
CA TRP A 79 -4.14 -7.60 8.08
C TRP A 79 -3.39 -7.93 9.36
N GLU A 80 -3.18 -9.22 9.67
CA GLU A 80 -2.45 -9.66 10.86
C GLU A 80 -0.96 -9.29 10.79
N VAL A 81 -0.35 -9.36 9.60
CA VAL A 81 1.04 -8.92 9.38
C VAL A 81 1.16 -7.40 9.57
N LEU A 82 0.19 -6.61 9.09
CA LEU A 82 0.17 -5.17 9.32
C LEU A 82 0.00 -4.83 10.81
N ASP A 83 -0.95 -5.46 11.51
CA ASP A 83 -1.15 -5.24 12.95
C ASP A 83 0.10 -5.63 13.74
N ALA A 84 0.71 -6.80 13.46
CA ALA A 84 1.96 -7.21 14.09
C ALA A 84 3.11 -6.20 13.85
N SER A 85 3.18 -5.63 12.66
CA SER A 85 4.16 -4.58 12.31
C SER A 85 3.92 -3.29 13.10
N ILE A 86 2.67 -2.90 13.30
CA ILE A 86 2.30 -1.76 14.17
C ILE A 86 2.68 -2.06 15.62
N GLN A 87 2.29 -3.21 16.17
CA GLN A 87 2.52 -3.52 17.59
C GLN A 87 4.01 -3.62 17.95
N SER A 88 4.84 -4.10 17.03
CA SER A 88 6.28 -4.27 17.27
C SER A 88 7.08 -2.98 17.21
N HIS A 89 6.66 -2.00 16.41
CA HIS A 89 7.40 -0.75 16.19
C HIS A 89 6.72 0.51 16.72
N PHE A 90 5.41 0.46 16.99
CA PHE A 90 4.60 1.56 17.52
C PHE A 90 3.70 1.10 18.68
N PRO A 91 4.26 0.49 19.75
CA PRO A 91 3.46 -0.05 20.87
C PRO A 91 2.67 1.04 21.62
N ASP A 92 3.17 2.28 21.62
CA ASP A 92 2.50 3.45 22.23
C ASP A 92 1.48 4.10 21.28
N GLY A 93 1.33 3.57 20.06
CA GLY A 93 0.39 4.03 19.05
C GLY A 93 -1.07 3.79 19.41
N ILE A 94 -1.36 3.00 20.45
CA ILE A 94 -2.71 2.98 21.06
C ILE A 94 -2.80 4.15 22.05
N ARG A 95 -2.76 5.39 21.53
CA ARG A 95 -3.12 6.57 22.32
C ARG A 95 -4.64 6.61 22.46
N GLY A 96 -5.18 5.81 23.37
CA GLY A 96 -6.49 6.05 23.97
C GLY A 96 -7.64 5.12 23.60
N GLN A 97 -7.43 3.81 23.42
CA GLN A 97 -8.51 2.83 23.66
C GLN A 97 -7.96 1.59 24.36
N SER A 98 -8.34 1.41 25.61
CA SER A 98 -8.13 0.18 26.37
C SER A 98 -8.77 -1.00 25.63
N ARG A 99 -7.98 -2.04 25.36
CA ARG A 99 -8.48 -3.34 24.86
C ARG A 99 -9.53 -3.87 25.85
N PRO A 100 -10.79 -4.13 25.45
CA PRO A 100 -11.70 -4.87 26.32
C PRO A 100 -11.13 -6.29 26.49
N THR A 101 -11.03 -6.71 27.75
CA THR A 101 -10.68 -8.08 28.17
C THR A 101 -11.70 -9.10 27.73
#